data_AF-A0A838H1D7-F1
#
_entry.id   AF-A0A838H1D7-F1
#
_cell.length_a   1.000
_cell.length_b   1.000
_cell.length_c   1.000
_cell.angle_alpha   90.00
_cell.angle_beta   90.00
_cell.angle_gamma   90.00
#
_symmetry.space_group_name_H-M   'P 1'
#
loop_
_entity.id
_entity.type
_entity.pdbx_description
1 polymer ?
#
loop_
_entity_poly.entity_id
_entity_poly.type
_entity_poly.pdbx_seq_one_letter_code
_entity_poly.pdbx_strand_id
1 'polypeptide(L)' 'MAVELDEGTALRIAELLDLFSELPSTPPVLTEEARLHAANLMEAIDDPRSHQVGRGHGGQSRH' A
#
# COMPACT_ATOMS: atom_id res chain seq x y z
N MET A 1 -2.35 -12.69 -11.28
CA MET A 1 -1.11 -12.11 -11.85
C MET A 1 -0.85 -10.84 -11.05
N ALA A 2 0.24 -10.77 -10.28
CA ALA A 2 0.56 -9.58 -9.51
C ALA A 2 1.29 -8.59 -10.43
N VAL A 3 0.86 -7.33 -10.42
CA VAL A 3 1.58 -6.25 -11.12
C VAL A 3 2.70 -5.82 -10.19
N GLU A 4 3.95 -5.99 -10.63
CA GLU A 4 5.10 -5.41 -9.94
C GLU A 4 5.18 -3.93 -10.33
N LEU A 5 5.08 -3.05 -9.34
CA LEU A 5 5.22 -1.61 -9.51
C LEU A 5 6.66 -1.25 -9.17
N ASP A 6 7.32 -0.51 -10.05
CA ASP A 6 8.56 0.16 -9.67
C ASP A 6 8.26 1.30 -8.69
N GLU A 7 9.29 1.71 -7.94
CA GLU A 7 9.20 2.72 -6.88
C GLU A 7 8.59 4.04 -7.38
N GLY A 8 9.01 4.51 -8.56
CA GLY A 8 8.52 5.76 -9.13
C GLY A 8 7.04 5.70 -9.52
N THR A 9 6.60 4.54 -10.03
CA THR A 9 5.19 4.29 -10.30
C THR A 9 4.38 4.19 -9.00
N ALA A 10 4.89 3.49 -7.98
CA ALA A 10 4.24 3.37 -6.69
C ALA A 10 4.04 4.72 -6.01
N LEU A 11 5.05 5.59 -6.04
CA LEU A 11 4.98 6.95 -5.50
C LEU A 11 3.89 7.78 -6.19
N ARG A 12 3.85 7.75 -7.54
CA ARG A 12 2.82 8.47 -8.30
C ARG A 12 1.40 7.97 -8.01
N ILE A 13 1.24 6.67 -7.78
CA ILE A 13 -0.06 6.10 -7.40
C ILE A 13 -0.45 6.58 -6.01
N ALA A 14 0.48 6.61 -5.05
CA ALA A 14 0.22 7.14 -3.71
C ALA A 14 -0.20 8.62 -3.75
N GLU A 15 0.51 9.46 -4.50
CA GLU A 15 0.16 10.88 -4.70
C GLU A 15 -1.24 11.05 -5.32
N LEU A 16 -1.58 10.23 -6.31
CA LEU A 16 -2.92 10.26 -6.93
C LEU A 16 -4.01 9.89 -5.95
N LEU A 17 -3.80 8.84 -5.15
CA LEU A 17 -4.76 8.39 -4.14
C LEU A 17 -4.96 9.46 -3.05
N ASP A 18 -3.89 10.11 -2.62
CA ASP A 18 -3.95 11.20 -1.65
C ASP A 18 -4.79 12.37 -2.21
N LEU A 19 -4.51 12.80 -3.45
CA LEU A 19 -5.29 13.81 -4.15
C LEU A 19 -6.77 13.42 -4.29
N PHE A 20 -7.07 12.17 -4.65
CA PHE A 20 -8.43 11.67 -4.74
C PHE A 20 -9.17 11.76 -3.40
N SER A 21 -8.47 11.52 -2.29
CA SER A 21 -9.05 11.58 -0.95
C SER A 21 -9.44 13.00 -0.51
N GLU A 22 -8.85 14.03 -1.12
CA GLU A 22 -9.13 15.43 -0.83
C GLU A 22 -10.24 16.03 -1.70
N LEU A 23 -10.65 15.35 -2.78
CA LEU A 23 -11.68 15.87 -3.68
C LEU A 23 -13.06 15.87 -3.01
N PRO A 24 -13.83 16.98 -3.04
CA PRO A 24 -15.16 17.07 -2.43
C PRO A 24 -16.18 16.09 -3.02
N SER A 25 -15.95 15.63 -4.24
CA SER A 25 -16.79 14.65 -4.94
C SER A 25 -16.53 13.20 -4.53
N THR A 26 -15.46 12.93 -3.77
CA THR A 26 -15.09 11.59 -3.37
C THR A 26 -15.97 11.15 -2.20
N PRO A 27 -16.69 10.02 -2.32
CA PRO A 27 -17.46 9.45 -1.21
C PRO A 27 -16.57 9.21 0.03
N PRO A 28 -17.09 9.42 1.25
CA PRO A 28 -16.29 9.22 2.48
C PRO A 28 -15.66 7.84 2.61
N VAL A 29 -16.35 6.79 2.13
CA VAL A 29 -15.82 5.41 2.14
C VAL A 29 -14.60 5.27 1.23
N LEU A 30 -14.65 5.84 0.01
CA LEU A 30 -13.54 5.81 -0.94
C LEU A 30 -12.39 6.72 -0.50
N THR A 31 -12.71 7.78 0.22
CA THR A 31 -11.73 8.70 0.82
C THR A 31 -10.85 7.98 1.84
N GLU A 32 -11.45 7.16 2.71
CA GLU A 32 -10.71 6.38 3.72
C GLU A 32 -9.90 5.26 3.08
N GLU A 33 -10.49 4.53 2.13
CA GLU A 33 -9.77 3.50 1.37
C GLU A 33 -8.57 4.08 0.62
N ALA A 34 -8.73 5.23 -0.04
CA ALA A 34 -7.65 5.90 -0.75
C ALA A 34 -6.49 6.29 0.18
N ARG A 35 -6.79 6.87 1.36
CA ARG A 35 -5.77 7.19 2.37
C ARG A 35 -5.01 5.96 2.87
N LEU A 36 -5.73 4.88 3.18
CA LEU A 36 -5.12 3.62 3.63
C LEU A 36 -4.18 3.06 2.56
N HIS A 37 -4.61 3.04 1.30
CA HIS A 37 -3.82 2.54 0.19
C HIS A 37 -2.58 3.41 -0.10
N ALA A 38 -2.72 4.74 -0.03
CA ALA A 38 -1.59 5.65 -0.16
C ALA A 38 -0.56 5.42 0.97
N ALA A 39 -1.01 5.30 2.22
CA ALA A 39 -0.13 5.05 3.36
C ALA A 39 0.64 3.72 3.23
N ASN A 40 -0.04 2.64 2.84
CA ASN A 40 0.59 1.33 2.63
C ASN A 40 1.63 1.37 1.51
N LEU A 41 1.38 2.13 0.43
CA LEU A 41 2.35 2.32 -0.65
C LEU A 41 3.57 3.12 -0.20
N MET A 42 3.37 4.16 0.62
CA MET A 42 4.49 4.93 1.17
C MET A 42 5.33 4.11 2.14
N GLU A 43 4.71 3.34 3.03
CA GLU A 43 5.41 2.41 3.93
C GLU A 43 6.20 1.35 3.14
N ALA A 44 5.63 0.85 2.06
CA ALA A 44 6.26 -0.09 1.14
C ALA A 44 7.51 0.47 0.45
N ILE A 45 7.47 1.75 0.07
CA ILE A 45 8.57 2.48 -0.57
C ILE A 45 9.68 2.75 0.47
N ASP A 46 9.31 3.24 1.65
CA ASP A 46 10.24 3.62 2.71
C ASP A 46 10.93 2.41 3.38
N ASP A 47 10.24 1.27 3.47
CA ASP A 47 10.82 0.01 3.93
C ASP A 47 10.61 -1.14 2.91
N PRO A 48 11.52 -1.29 1.92
CA PRO A 48 11.45 -2.38 0.96
C PRO A 48 11.67 -3.78 1.59
N ARG A 49 12.07 -3.88 2.87
CA ARG A 49 12.24 -5.16 3.58
C ARG A 49 10.96 -5.64 4.26
N SER A 50 9.99 -4.75 4.50
CA SER A 50 8.66 -5.09 5.02
C SER A 50 7.91 -6.11 4.11
N HIS A 51 8.21 -6.09 2.81
CA HIS A 51 7.67 -7.00 1.80
C HIS A 51 8.12 -8.47 1.93
N GLN A 52 9.20 -8.77 2.68
CA GLN A 52 9.71 -10.15 2.79
C GLN A 52 9.13 -10.95 3.97
N VAL A 53 8.44 -10.30 4.90
CA VAL A 53 7.97 -10.98 6.14
C VAL A 53 6.64 -11.72 5.95
N GLY A 54 5.91 -11.47 4.85
CA GLY A 54 4.63 -12.14 4.55
C GLY A 54 4.72 -13.51 3.85
N ARG A 55 5.91 -13.96 3.43
CA ARG A 55 6.11 -15.28 2.78
C ARG A 55 6.97 -16.27 3.59
N GLY A 56 7.08 -16.06 4.90
CA GLY A 56 7.64 -17.03 5.85
C GLY A 56 6.58 -17.99 6.39
N HIS A 57 5.97 -18.81 5.53
CA HIS A 57 5.24 -19.99 5.98
C HIS A 57 6.27 -21.03 6.45
N GLY A 58 6.56 -21.08 7.76
CA GLY A 58 7.56 -22.01 8.26
C GLY A 58 7.85 -21.87 9.75
N GLY A 59 6.90 -22.28 10.59
CA GLY A 59 7.09 -22.27 12.04
C GLY A 59 6.16 -23.25 12.73
N GLN A 60 6.21 -24.52 12.33
CA GLN A 60 5.76 -25.59 13.21
C GLN A 60 6.52 -25.45 14.53
N SER A 61 5.81 -25.23 15.62
CA SER A 61 6.33 -25.51 16.96
C SER A 61 5.25 -26.27 17.69
N ARG A 62 5.40 -27.59 17.61
CA ARG A 62 4.86 -28.55 18.57
C ARG A 62 5.45 -28.19 19.93
N HIS A 63 4.60 -28.02 20.94
CA HIS A 63 4.79 -28.69 22.22
C HIS A 63 3.51 -28.68 23.04
#